data_AF-Q2RWR6-F1
#
_entry.id   AF-Q2RWR6-F1
#
_cell.length_a   1.000
_cell.length_b   1.000
_cell.length_c   1.000
_cell.angle_alpha   90.00
_cell.angle_beta   90.00
_cell.angle_gamma   90.00
#
_symmetry.space_group_name_H-M   'P 1'
#
loop_
_entity.id
_entity.type
_entity.pdbx_description
1 polymer ?
#
loop_
_entity_poly.entity_id
_entity_poly.type
_entity_poly.pdbx_seq_one_letter_code
_entity_poly.pdbx_strand_id
1 'polypeptide(L)'
;MSFSGQLVEAESVWTRRRPGKVASPAKEQRLGGRDGRGDSRQSLFKVIENEIIPRLLLLHGVPVQDTRKEAEASAESRDVEVFARMILGEDIDTVLSEVERRVLRGMPLDSVYQRLLMPAARCLREMGAADKIAFVDVTIGLMNVQLVAREIKRWIDDGTMPRRRVSDAAIAAPMRRSMGA
;
A
#
# COMPACT_ATOMS: atom_id res chain seq x y z
N MET A 1 56.54 -10.74 12.19
CA MET A 1 55.64 -10.91 13.34
C MET A 1 54.23 -10.59 12.87
N SER A 2 53.34 -11.54 13.10
CA SER A 2 51.96 -11.61 12.61
C SER A 2 51.08 -10.45 13.05
N PHE A 3 50.12 -10.07 12.22
CA PHE A 3 48.80 -9.66 12.71
C PHE A 3 47.75 -10.53 12.03
N SER A 4 47.24 -11.45 12.86
CA SER A 4 46.05 -12.28 12.64
C SER A 4 44.83 -11.46 13.06
N GLY A 5 43.73 -11.53 12.32
CA GLY A 5 42.52 -10.78 12.68
C GLY A 5 41.43 -10.82 11.62
N GLN A 6 40.94 -12.04 11.37
CA GLN A 6 39.64 -12.43 10.80
C GLN A 6 38.78 -11.37 10.08
N LEU A 7 38.66 -11.61 8.77
CA LEU A 7 37.55 -11.23 7.91
C LEU A 7 36.27 -11.91 8.43
N VAL A 8 35.26 -11.15 8.82
CA VAL A 8 33.96 -11.69 9.24
C VAL A 8 33.15 -12.05 7.98
N GLU A 9 33.04 -13.36 7.77
CA GLU A 9 32.09 -14.05 6.89
C GLU A 9 30.64 -13.62 7.19
N ALA A 10 29.97 -13.02 6.22
CA ALA A 10 28.50 -12.94 6.19
C ALA A 10 27.94 -12.97 4.76
N GLU A 11 28.66 -13.60 3.83
CA GLU A 11 28.16 -13.95 2.50
C GLU A 11 28.05 -15.47 2.40
N SER A 12 26.86 -16.04 2.60
CA SER A 12 26.40 -17.26 1.90
C SER A 12 25.16 -17.88 2.55
N VAL A 13 23.97 -17.37 2.23
CA VAL A 13 22.78 -18.24 2.17
C VAL A 13 21.98 -17.81 0.96
N TRP A 14 21.69 -18.77 0.08
CA TRP A 14 20.94 -18.68 -1.18
C TRP A 14 21.77 -18.48 -2.46
N THR A 15 22.57 -19.49 -2.81
CA THR A 15 22.90 -19.77 -4.22
C THR A 15 22.67 -21.25 -4.56
N ARG A 16 22.32 -21.50 -5.83
CA ARG A 16 22.13 -22.77 -6.57
C ARG A 16 20.76 -23.45 -6.50
N ARG A 17 20.03 -23.39 -7.63
CA ARG A 17 19.96 -24.48 -8.64
C ARG A 17 19.19 -24.01 -9.88
N ARG A 18 19.82 -24.13 -11.06
CA ARG A 18 19.12 -24.24 -12.36
C ARG A 18 19.02 -25.73 -12.72
N PRO A 19 17.89 -26.18 -13.26
CA PRO A 19 17.89 -26.84 -14.59
C PRO A 19 16.75 -26.24 -15.43
N GLY A 20 16.83 -26.07 -16.75
CA GLY A 20 17.24 -27.04 -17.77
C GLY A 20 16.01 -27.25 -18.68
N LYS A 21 16.03 -26.64 -19.88
CA LYS A 21 15.01 -26.86 -20.92
C LYS A 21 14.88 -28.35 -21.24
N VAL A 22 13.65 -28.82 -21.42
CA VAL A 22 13.35 -30.02 -22.21
C VAL A 22 12.13 -29.75 -23.08
N ALA A 23 12.28 -30.07 -24.36
CA ALA A 23 11.32 -29.83 -25.43
C ALA A 23 10.15 -30.84 -25.42
N SER A 24 9.03 -30.41 -26.02
CA SER A 24 7.87 -31.23 -26.42
C SER A 24 8.26 -32.21 -27.54
N PRO A 25 7.54 -33.33 -27.77
CA PRO A 25 6.25 -33.26 -28.49
C PRO A 25 5.19 -34.34 -28.17
N ALA A 26 3.99 -34.08 -28.72
CA ALA A 26 3.03 -35.02 -29.32
C ALA A 26 1.98 -35.77 -28.47
N LYS A 27 0.73 -35.38 -28.76
CA LYS A 27 -0.52 -36.17 -28.95
C LYS A 27 -1.15 -36.88 -27.74
N GLU A 28 -2.40 -36.52 -27.45
CA GLU A 28 -3.54 -37.44 -27.63
C GLU A 28 -4.84 -36.64 -27.58
N GLN A 29 -5.58 -36.65 -28.68
CA GLN A 29 -6.97 -36.22 -28.73
C GLN A 29 -7.84 -37.19 -27.92
N ARG A 30 -8.77 -36.66 -27.12
CA ARG A 30 -10.04 -37.35 -26.85
C ARG A 30 -11.15 -36.37 -26.49
N LEU A 31 -12.21 -36.48 -27.27
CA LEU A 31 -13.39 -35.66 -27.34
C LEU A 31 -14.28 -35.78 -26.08
N GLY A 32 -15.00 -34.70 -25.79
CA GLY A 32 -16.39 -34.80 -25.32
C GLY A 32 -16.66 -34.34 -23.89
N GLY A 33 -17.19 -33.12 -23.76
CA GLY A 33 -18.11 -32.78 -22.66
C GLY A 33 -17.65 -31.68 -21.70
N ARG A 34 -17.93 -30.42 -22.06
CA ARG A 34 -18.57 -29.37 -21.21
C ARG A 34 -18.33 -27.97 -21.78
N ASP A 35 -19.11 -27.57 -22.78
CA ASP A 35 -19.01 -26.24 -23.40
C ASP A 35 -20.00 -25.19 -22.85
N GLY A 36 -20.82 -25.52 -21.84
CA GLY A 36 -21.73 -24.55 -21.22
C GLY A 36 -21.05 -23.59 -20.23
N ARG A 37 -19.86 -23.95 -19.72
CA ARG A 37 -19.17 -23.18 -18.65
C ARG A 37 -18.26 -22.07 -19.19
N GLY A 38 -17.77 -22.22 -20.43
CA GLY A 38 -16.97 -21.21 -21.12
C GLY A 38 -17.84 -20.04 -21.59
N ASP A 39 -19.00 -20.35 -22.16
CA ASP A 39 -19.97 -19.36 -22.63
C ASP A 39 -20.58 -18.54 -21.47
N SER A 40 -20.91 -19.19 -20.36
CA SER A 40 -21.38 -18.49 -19.15
C SER A 40 -20.32 -17.55 -18.56
N ARG A 41 -19.03 -17.93 -18.62
CA ARG A 41 -17.94 -17.05 -18.18
C ARG A 41 -17.77 -15.86 -19.11
N GLN A 42 -17.78 -16.07 -20.42
CA GLN A 42 -17.65 -14.99 -21.40
C GLN A 42 -18.84 -14.04 -21.36
N SER A 43 -20.05 -14.57 -21.18
CA SER A 43 -21.27 -13.78 -20.96
C SER A 43 -21.15 -12.94 -19.68
N LEU A 44 -20.68 -13.54 -18.59
CA LEU A 44 -20.44 -12.81 -17.34
C LEU A 44 -19.38 -11.72 -17.49
N PHE A 45 -18.28 -11.99 -18.19
CA PHE A 45 -17.25 -10.99 -18.49
C PHE A 45 -17.83 -9.80 -19.26
N LYS A 46 -18.65 -10.06 -20.29
CA LYS A 46 -19.33 -8.99 -21.05
C LYS A 46 -20.28 -8.16 -20.19
N VAL A 47 -21.02 -8.80 -19.27
CA VAL A 47 -21.89 -8.08 -18.32
C VAL A 47 -21.07 -7.24 -17.34
N ILE A 48 -19.94 -7.78 -16.85
CA ILE A 48 -19.04 -7.03 -15.97
C ILE A 48 -18.46 -5.81 -16.70
N GLU A 49 -17.97 -5.98 -17.93
CA GLU A 49 -17.34 -4.91 -18.71
C GLU A 49 -18.31 -3.84 -19.19
N ASN A 50 -19.51 -4.22 -19.64
CA ASN A 50 -20.43 -3.30 -20.29
C ASN A 50 -21.49 -2.70 -19.35
N GLU A 51 -21.71 -3.32 -18.18
CA GLU A 51 -22.72 -2.83 -17.23
C GLU A 51 -22.18 -2.58 -15.83
N ILE A 52 -21.45 -3.53 -15.24
CA ILE A 52 -21.05 -3.43 -13.83
C ILE A 52 -19.91 -2.43 -13.64
N ILE A 53 -18.84 -2.54 -14.41
CA ILE A 53 -17.70 -1.62 -14.35
C ILE A 53 -18.14 -0.17 -14.65
N PRO A 54 -18.93 0.12 -15.71
CA PRO A 54 -19.41 1.48 -15.97
C PRO A 54 -20.29 2.04 -14.84
N ARG A 55 -21.17 1.23 -14.25
CA ARG A 55 -22.00 1.67 -13.11
C ARG A 55 -21.16 1.95 -11.86
N LEU A 56 -20.14 1.15 -11.61
CA LEU A 56 -19.18 1.41 -10.52
C LEU A 56 -18.35 2.67 -10.79
N LEU A 57 -17.93 2.90 -12.04
CA LEU A 57 -17.22 4.13 -12.42
C LEU A 57 -18.10 5.38 -12.24
N LEU A 58 -19.40 5.30 -12.50
CA LEU A 58 -20.35 6.38 -12.25
C LEU A 58 -20.59 6.62 -10.75
N LEU A 59 -20.67 5.56 -9.94
CA LEU A 59 -20.75 5.66 -8.47
C LEU A 59 -19.47 6.24 -7.86
N HIS A 60 -18.32 5.99 -8.47
CA HIS A 60 -17.01 6.47 -8.01
C HIS A 60 -16.53 7.76 -8.71
N GLY A 61 -17.37 8.37 -9.55
CA GLY A 61 -17.18 9.70 -10.14
C GLY A 61 -15.74 10.02 -10.52
N VAL A 62 -15.30 9.62 -11.72
CA VAL A 62 -14.00 10.05 -12.27
C VAL A 62 -13.96 11.58 -12.29
N PRO A 63 -13.10 12.24 -11.51
CA PRO A 63 -13.02 13.68 -11.50
C PRO A 63 -12.41 14.15 -12.82
N VAL A 64 -13.09 15.08 -13.48
CA VAL A 64 -12.53 15.90 -14.56
C VAL A 64 -11.23 16.52 -14.05
N GLN A 65 -10.16 16.31 -14.81
CA GLN A 65 -8.81 16.68 -14.40
C GLN A 65 -8.67 18.20 -14.36
N ASP A 66 -8.25 18.67 -13.19
CA ASP A 66 -7.90 20.04 -12.90
C ASP A 66 -6.36 20.04 -12.84
N THR A 67 -5.67 20.90 -13.58
CA THR A 67 -4.19 20.89 -13.68
C THR A 67 -3.51 21.10 -12.32
N ARG A 68 -4.22 21.71 -11.36
CA ARG A 68 -3.83 21.77 -9.94
C ARG A 68 -3.91 20.42 -9.23
N LYS A 69 -4.93 19.60 -9.52
CA LYS A 69 -5.05 18.23 -8.99
C LYS A 69 -3.98 17.31 -9.54
N GLU A 70 -3.49 17.52 -10.77
CA GLU A 70 -2.38 16.73 -11.33
C GLU A 70 -1.07 16.96 -10.58
N ALA A 71 -0.73 18.22 -10.27
CA ALA A 71 0.45 18.55 -9.48
C ALA A 71 0.34 17.99 -8.04
N GLU A 72 -0.85 18.09 -7.42
CA GLU A 72 -1.14 17.53 -6.10
C GLU A 72 -1.08 15.98 -6.11
N ALA A 73 -1.62 15.33 -7.15
CA ALA A 73 -1.57 13.88 -7.32
C ALA A 73 -0.16 13.36 -7.60
N SER A 74 0.65 14.12 -8.35
CA SER A 74 2.06 13.80 -8.61
C SER A 74 2.90 13.91 -7.33
N ALA A 75 2.68 14.97 -6.55
CA ALA A 75 3.32 15.14 -5.24
C ALA A 75 2.93 14.01 -4.27
N GLU A 76 1.64 13.67 -4.21
CA GLU A 76 1.13 12.55 -3.42
C GLU A 76 1.71 11.20 -3.87
N SER A 77 1.81 10.96 -5.18
CA SER A 77 2.43 9.74 -5.71
C SER A 77 3.91 9.62 -5.34
N ARG A 78 4.65 10.74 -5.39
CA ARG A 78 6.05 10.78 -4.98
C ARG A 78 6.23 10.52 -3.48
N ASP A 79 5.33 11.09 -2.67
CA ASP A 79 5.32 10.89 -1.22
C ASP A 79 5.02 9.43 -0.84
N VAL A 80 4.09 8.80 -1.55
CA VAL A 80 3.80 7.35 -1.41
C VAL A 80 5.00 6.49 -1.78
N GLU A 81 5.69 6.79 -2.89
CA GLU A 81 6.87 6.02 -3.31
C GLU A 81 8.02 6.15 -2.30
N VAL A 82 8.25 7.36 -1.77
CA VAL A 82 9.26 7.58 -0.71
C VAL A 82 8.92 6.74 0.53
N PHE A 83 7.67 6.77 0.97
CA PHE A 83 7.23 5.97 2.10
C PHE A 83 7.33 4.45 1.82
N ALA A 84 6.98 4.00 0.62
CA ALA A 84 7.12 2.59 0.23
C ALA A 84 8.59 2.11 0.25
N ARG A 85 9.54 2.97 -0.13
CA ARG A 85 10.97 2.65 0.00
C ARG A 85 11.45 2.68 1.45
N MET A 86 10.96 3.62 2.25
CA MET A 86 11.25 3.66 3.69
C MET A 86 10.83 2.35 4.37
N ILE A 87 9.66 1.81 4.01
CA ILE A 87 9.17 0.51 4.50
C ILE A 87 10.11 -0.67 4.20
N LEU A 88 10.90 -0.58 3.12
CA LEU A 88 11.87 -1.62 2.72
C LEU A 88 13.25 -1.43 3.35
N GLY A 89 13.66 -0.17 3.56
CA GLY A 89 15.03 0.17 3.95
C GLY A 89 15.23 0.44 5.43
N GLU A 90 14.17 0.85 6.14
CA GLU A 90 14.24 1.26 7.54
C GLU A 90 13.62 0.22 8.48
N ASP A 91 13.96 0.31 9.75
CA ASP A 91 13.30 -0.45 10.81
C ASP A 91 11.86 0.04 11.05
N ILE A 92 11.06 -0.80 11.70
CA ILE A 92 9.63 -0.54 11.91
C ILE A 92 9.38 0.70 12.77
N ASP A 93 10.24 0.99 13.76
CA ASP A 93 10.07 2.11 14.68
C ASP A 93 10.30 3.44 13.97
N THR A 94 11.28 3.48 13.06
CA THR A 94 11.53 4.63 12.17
C THR A 94 10.34 4.91 11.25
N VAL A 95 9.75 3.86 10.65
CA VAL A 95 8.56 4.01 9.81
C VAL A 95 7.36 4.51 10.62
N LEU A 96 7.17 3.99 11.83
CA LEU A 96 6.10 4.40 12.73
C LEU A 96 6.26 5.85 13.20
N SER A 97 7.48 6.28 13.49
CA SER A 97 7.80 7.66 13.85
C SER A 97 7.43 8.63 12.71
N GLU A 98 7.63 8.23 11.45
CA GLU A 98 7.21 9.02 10.30
C GLU A 98 5.68 9.11 10.19
N VAL A 99 4.96 8.01 10.45
CA VAL A 99 3.49 8.00 10.51
C VAL A 99 2.99 8.93 11.62
N GLU A 100 3.56 8.83 12.82
CA GLU A 100 3.25 9.71 13.94
C GLU A 100 3.44 11.18 13.56
N ARG A 101 4.56 11.52 12.94
CA ARG A 101 4.85 12.88 12.48
C ARG A 101 3.77 13.41 11.52
N ARG A 102 3.26 12.56 10.62
CA ARG A 102 2.18 12.92 9.68
C ARG A 102 0.85 13.14 10.40
N VAL A 103 0.52 12.29 11.37
CA VAL A 103 -0.67 12.44 12.20
C VAL A 103 -0.61 13.74 13.01
N LEU A 104 0.54 14.05 13.63
CA LEU A 104 0.77 15.29 14.37
C LEU A 104 0.65 16.55 13.49
N ARG A 105 1.00 16.45 12.20
CA ARG A 105 0.79 17.52 11.20
C ARG A 105 -0.66 17.68 10.76
N GLY A 106 -1.58 16.85 11.26
CA GLY A 106 -3.01 16.95 11.02
C GLY A 106 -3.55 15.99 9.98
N MET A 107 -2.78 14.98 9.54
CA MET A 107 -3.32 13.91 8.72
C MET A 107 -4.28 13.06 9.58
N PRO A 108 -5.57 12.96 9.23
CA PRO A 108 -6.49 12.11 9.97
C PRO A 108 -6.11 10.65 9.75
N LEU A 109 -6.35 9.82 10.77
CA LEU A 109 -5.90 8.43 10.76
C LEU A 109 -6.50 7.60 9.62
N ASP A 110 -7.76 7.82 9.29
CA ASP A 110 -8.41 7.18 8.14
C ASP A 110 -7.68 7.50 6.82
N SER A 111 -7.14 8.73 6.69
CA SER A 111 -6.29 9.10 5.56
C SER A 111 -4.92 8.43 5.58
N VAL A 112 -4.36 8.07 6.75
CA VAL A 112 -3.12 7.27 6.80
C VAL A 112 -3.36 5.92 6.12
N TYR A 113 -4.48 5.26 6.40
CA TYR A 113 -4.82 3.99 5.74
C TYR A 113 -5.07 4.17 4.24
N GLN A 114 -5.92 5.13 3.87
CA GLN A 114 -6.40 5.29 2.49
C GLN A 114 -5.40 5.96 1.55
N ARG A 115 -4.62 6.92 2.04
CA ARG A 115 -3.73 7.76 1.23
C ARG A 115 -2.26 7.38 1.34
N LEU A 116 -1.88 6.60 2.36
CA LEU A 116 -0.49 6.19 2.57
C LEU A 116 -0.30 4.68 2.51
N LEU A 117 -0.93 3.91 3.42
CA LEU A 117 -0.67 2.46 3.52
C LEU A 117 -1.18 1.67 2.32
N MET A 118 -2.44 1.89 1.90
CA MET A 118 -2.99 1.20 0.73
C MET A 118 -2.24 1.54 -0.57
N PRO A 119 -1.94 2.83 -0.86
CA PRO A 119 -1.12 3.20 -2.01
C PRO A 119 0.31 2.67 -1.93
N ALA A 120 0.94 2.65 -0.75
CA ALA A 120 2.29 2.09 -0.59
C ALA A 120 2.32 0.59 -0.92
N ALA A 121 1.33 -0.18 -0.45
CA ALA A 121 1.20 -1.59 -0.82
C ALA A 121 1.02 -1.79 -2.34
N ARG A 122 0.30 -0.88 -3.01
CA ARG A 122 0.18 -0.90 -4.48
C ARG A 122 1.51 -0.57 -5.15
N CYS A 123 2.18 0.49 -4.71
CA CYS A 123 3.48 0.93 -5.20
C CYS A 123 4.53 -0.19 -5.09
N LEU A 124 4.59 -0.91 -3.98
CA LEU A 124 5.47 -2.07 -3.80
C LEU A 124 5.23 -3.15 -4.86
N ARG A 125 3.96 -3.48 -5.13
CA ARG A 125 3.60 -4.46 -6.17
C ARG A 125 3.97 -3.98 -7.57
N GLU A 126 3.77 -2.69 -7.85
CA GLU A 126 4.13 -2.07 -9.13
C GLU A 126 5.64 -2.01 -9.34
N MET A 127 6.42 -1.69 -8.29
CA MET A 127 7.89 -1.72 -8.33
C MET A 127 8.40 -3.13 -8.61
N GLY A 128 7.80 -4.16 -7.99
CA GLY A 128 8.12 -5.55 -8.29
C GLY A 128 7.75 -5.96 -9.71
N ALA A 129 6.55 -5.59 -10.18
CA ALA A 129 6.10 -5.89 -11.55
C ALA A 129 6.95 -5.20 -12.63
N ALA A 130 7.56 -4.05 -12.30
CA ALA A 130 8.49 -3.32 -13.14
C ALA A 130 9.96 -3.77 -12.95
N ASP A 131 10.21 -4.88 -12.24
CA ASP A 131 11.55 -5.42 -11.92
C ASP A 131 12.49 -4.41 -11.22
N LYS A 132 11.94 -3.41 -10.51
CA LYS A 132 12.73 -2.40 -9.78
C LYS A 132 13.23 -2.89 -8.42
N ILE A 133 12.51 -3.86 -7.83
CA ILE A 133 12.86 -4.52 -6.57
C ILE A 133 12.67 -6.02 -6.73
N ALA A 134 13.35 -6.84 -5.91
CA ALA A 134 13.16 -8.28 -6.00
C ALA A 134 11.76 -8.67 -5.51
N PHE A 135 11.23 -9.78 -6.05
CA PHE A 135 9.91 -10.28 -5.64
C PHE A 135 9.84 -10.59 -4.13
N VAL A 136 10.94 -11.05 -3.52
CA VAL A 136 11.03 -11.26 -2.07
C VAL A 136 10.85 -9.95 -1.31
N ASP A 137 11.45 -8.86 -1.79
CA ASP A 137 11.33 -7.53 -1.19
C ASP A 137 9.90 -7.02 -1.25
N VAL A 138 9.14 -7.33 -2.31
CA VAL A 138 7.70 -7.01 -2.39
C VAL A 138 6.96 -7.67 -1.22
N THR A 139 7.28 -8.93 -0.92
CA THR A 139 6.63 -9.68 0.16
C THR A 139 7.00 -9.09 1.53
N ILE A 140 8.29 -8.82 1.76
CA ILE A 140 8.79 -8.18 2.98
C ILE A 140 8.13 -6.82 3.18
N GLY A 141 8.10 -5.98 2.15
CA GLY A 141 7.48 -4.66 2.21
C GLY A 141 5.99 -4.74 2.54
N LEU A 142 5.25 -5.68 1.95
CA LEU A 142 3.84 -5.89 2.28
C LEU A 142 3.65 -6.36 3.73
N MET A 143 4.53 -7.23 4.24
CA MET A 143 4.49 -7.64 5.66
C MET A 143 4.75 -6.46 6.59
N ASN A 144 5.69 -5.58 6.24
CA ASN A 144 5.99 -4.37 7.00
C ASN A 144 4.80 -3.39 6.98
N VAL A 145 4.13 -3.18 5.84
CA VAL A 145 2.86 -2.42 5.78
C VAL A 145 1.82 -2.97 6.77
N GLN A 146 1.68 -4.30 6.85
CA GLN A 146 0.76 -4.94 7.80
C GLN A 146 1.21 -4.78 9.25
N LEU A 147 2.52 -4.80 9.53
CA LEU A 147 3.05 -4.52 10.87
C LEU A 147 2.73 -3.09 11.30
N VAL A 148 2.99 -2.10 10.43
CA VAL A 148 2.62 -0.69 10.69
C VAL A 148 1.14 -0.55 10.96
N ALA A 149 0.28 -1.16 10.13
CA ALA A 149 -1.17 -1.11 10.29
C ALA A 149 -1.64 -1.70 11.64
N ARG A 150 -1.00 -2.79 12.09
CA ARG A 150 -1.28 -3.42 13.39
C ARG A 150 -0.83 -2.54 14.56
N GLU A 151 0.31 -1.89 14.44
CA GLU A 151 0.81 -1.02 15.50
C GLU A 151 -0.05 0.24 15.64
N ILE A 152 -0.47 0.83 14.52
CA ILE A 152 -1.46 1.91 14.52
C ILE A 152 -2.72 1.44 15.24
N LYS A 153 -3.21 0.22 14.98
CA LYS A 153 -4.37 -0.32 15.71
C LYS A 153 -4.10 -0.41 17.22
N ARG A 154 -2.91 -0.88 17.64
CA ARG A 154 -2.54 -0.92 19.07
C ARG A 154 -2.57 0.47 19.70
N TRP A 155 -2.05 1.50 19.03
CA TRP A 155 -2.13 2.87 19.53
C TRP A 155 -3.57 3.35 19.75
N ILE A 156 -4.53 2.90 18.93
CA ILE A 156 -5.95 3.21 19.11
C ILE A 156 -6.47 2.49 20.35
N ASP A 157 -6.22 1.19 20.44
CA ASP A 157 -6.71 0.33 21.52
C ASP A 157 -6.17 0.78 22.89
N ASP A 158 -4.89 1.17 22.94
CA ASP A 158 -4.18 1.57 24.17
C ASP A 158 -4.38 3.07 24.50
N GLY A 159 -5.02 3.84 23.61
CA GLY A 159 -5.21 5.28 23.78
C GLY A 159 -3.93 6.11 23.75
N THR A 160 -2.81 5.53 23.32
CA THR A 160 -1.48 6.17 23.21
C THR A 160 -1.33 7.02 21.95
N MET A 161 -2.39 7.14 21.15
CA MET A 161 -2.38 7.90 19.90
C MET A 161 -1.80 9.32 20.05
N PRO A 162 -0.84 9.71 19.19
CA PRO A 162 -0.29 11.06 19.17
C PRO A 162 -1.38 12.06 18.77
N ARG A 163 -1.99 12.72 19.76
CA ARG A 163 -3.03 13.71 19.54
C ARG A 163 -2.40 15.06 19.24
N ARG A 164 -2.70 15.61 18.06
CA ARG A 164 -2.56 17.04 17.83
C ARG A 164 -3.44 17.76 18.85
N ARG A 165 -2.85 18.54 19.76
CA ARG A 165 -3.61 19.49 20.59
C ARG A 165 -4.25 20.53 19.67
N VAL A 166 -5.42 20.21 19.13
CA VAL A 166 -6.29 21.24 18.57
C VAL A 166 -6.81 22.00 19.78
N SER A 167 -6.51 23.29 19.83
CA SER A 167 -6.77 24.17 20.95
C SER A 167 -8.19 23.97 21.51
N ASP A 168 -8.27 23.43 22.73
CA ASP A 168 -9.48 23.45 23.59
C ASP A 168 -10.02 24.88 23.84
N ALA A 169 -9.28 25.91 23.40
CA ALA A 169 -9.66 27.31 23.48
C ALA A 169 -10.85 27.72 22.58
N ALA A 170 -11.29 26.88 21.63
CA ALA A 170 -12.40 27.25 20.73
C ALA A 170 -13.79 26.81 21.20
N ILE A 171 -13.88 25.84 22.12
CA ILE A 171 -15.19 25.29 22.57
C ILE A 171 -15.66 25.89 23.91
N ALA A 172 -14.77 26.58 24.65
CA ALA A 172 -15.08 27.17 25.95
C ALA A 172 -15.28 28.70 25.94
N ALA A 173 -15.86 29.27 24.89
CA ALA A 173 -16.35 30.65 24.95
C ALA A 173 -17.81 30.66 25.41
N PRO A 174 -18.13 31.02 26.68
CA PRO A 174 -19.52 31.20 27.09
C PRO A 174 -20.09 32.41 26.34
N MET A 175 -21.05 32.15 25.45
CA MET A 175 -21.90 33.16 24.82
C MET A 175 -22.63 33.92 25.94
N ARG A 176 -22.11 35.10 26.28
CA ARG A 176 -22.69 36.01 27.26
C ARG A 176 -24.12 36.37 26.80
N ARG A 177 -25.15 35.88 27.49
CA ARG A 177 -26.52 36.38 27.33
C ARG A 177 -26.51 37.86 27.66
N SER A 178 -26.62 38.71 26.64
CA SER A 178 -27.03 40.10 26.80
C SER A 178 -28.56 40.09 26.89
N MET A 179 -29.05 40.43 28.08
CA MET A 179 -30.43 40.75 28.39
C MET A 179 -30.39 42.13 29.07
N GLY A 180 -31.25 43.05 28.62
CA GLY A 180 -31.38 44.44 29.09
C GLY A 180 -30.88 45.43 28.02
N ALA A 181 -31.67 46.40 27.55
CA ALA A 181 -32.86 47.04 28.09
C ALA A 181 -33.89 47.35 26.98
#